data_AF-A0A8S2YVE0-F1
#
_entry.id   AF-A0A8S2YVE0-F1
#
_cell.length_a   1.000
_cell.length_b   1.000
_cell.length_c   1.000
_cell.angle_alpha   90.00
_cell.angle_beta   90.00
_cell.angle_gamma   90.00
#
_symmetry.space_group_name_H-M   'P 1'
#
loop_
_entity.id
_entity.type
_entity.pdbx_description
1 polymer ?
#
loop_
_entity_poly.entity_id
_entity_poly.type
_entity_poly.pdbx_seq_one_letter_code
_entity_poly.pdbx_strand_id
1 'polypeptide(L)' 'MEWIVGPIPIDDNLGKEIIMRYDTDIQTNGLFYTDANGREMIERKRDYRPSWNYTVYESVSGNYYPIPSRVWIKDNQR' A
#
# COMPACT_ATOMS: atom_id res chain seq x y z
N MET A 1 -5.84 17.16 -1.81
CA MET A 1 -6.39 16.74 -0.51
C MET A 1 -5.43 17.21 0.55
N GLU A 2 -5.95 17.83 1.59
CA GLU A 2 -5.19 18.27 2.76
C GLU A 2 -5.74 17.51 3.97
N TRP A 3 -4.87 17.08 4.88
CA TRP A 3 -5.23 16.29 6.05
C TRP A 3 -4.44 16.75 7.26
N ILE A 4 -5.09 16.77 8.43
CA ILE A 4 -4.49 17.06 9.72
C ILE A 4 -4.80 15.87 10.62
N VAL A 5 -3.78 15.27 11.22
CA VAL A 5 -3.93 14.14 12.15
C VAL A 5 -3.39 14.57 13.51
N GLY A 6 -4.29 14.69 14.49
CA GLY A 6 -3.90 14.84 15.90
C GLY A 6 -4.88 15.63 16.76
N PRO A 7 -4.72 15.54 18.10
CA PRO A 7 -3.86 14.60 18.83
C PRO A 7 -4.40 13.16 18.74
N ILE A 8 -3.51 12.17 18.60
CA ILE A 8 -3.91 10.76 18.55
C ILE A 8 -4.11 10.26 19.99
N PRO A 9 -5.32 9.83 20.39
CA PRO A 9 -5.57 9.42 21.77
C PRO A 9 -4.85 8.10 22.06
N ILE A 10 -4.13 8.03 23.18
CA ILE A 10 -3.37 6.85 23.62
C ILE A 10 -3.64 6.47 25.08
N ASP A 11 -4.67 7.05 25.69
CA ASP A 11 -5.06 6.80 27.09
C ASP A 11 -5.46 5.33 27.35
N ASP A 12 -5.77 4.60 26.28
CA ASP A 12 -6.04 3.16 26.26
C ASP A 12 -4.79 2.28 26.25
N ASN A 13 -3.58 2.87 26.23
CA ASN A 13 -2.30 2.19 26.04
C ASN A 13 -2.22 1.37 24.73
N LEU A 14 -3.04 1.69 23.72
CA LEU A 14 -3.01 1.03 22.42
C LEU A 14 -2.38 1.94 21.37
N GLY A 15 -1.29 1.47 20.75
CA GLY A 15 -0.65 2.12 19.61
C GLY A 15 -1.61 2.19 18.41
N LYS A 16 -1.55 3.30 17.67
CA LYS A 16 -2.44 3.57 16.53
C LYS A 16 -1.63 3.92 15.29
N GLU A 17 -1.85 3.16 14.23
CA GLU A 17 -1.27 3.39 12.91
C GLU A 17 -2.39 3.93 11.99
N ILE A 18 -2.37 5.24 11.74
CA ILE A 18 -3.42 5.91 10.96
C ILE A 18 -3.09 5.82 9.48
N ILE A 19 -4.07 5.41 8.67
CA ILE A 19 -3.93 5.29 7.22
C ILE A 19 -5.00 6.11 6.50
N MET A 20 -4.68 6.47 5.26
CA MET A 20 -5.64 7.00 4.31
C MET A 20 -5.97 5.91 3.29
N ARG A 21 -7.24 5.51 3.21
CA ARG A 21 -7.71 4.48 2.26
C ARG A 21 -8.67 5.10 1.25
N TYR A 22 -8.39 4.84 -0.02
CA TYR A 22 -9.29 5.12 -1.13
C TYR A 22 -9.83 3.80 -1.64
N ASP A 23 -11.15 3.68 -1.73
CA ASP A 23 -11.85 2.51 -2.23
C ASP A 23 -12.50 2.85 -3.58
N THR A 24 -12.38 1.95 -4.57
CA THR A 24 -12.87 2.12 -5.93
C THR A 24 -13.21 0.76 -6.54
N ASP A 25 -14.00 0.75 -7.61
CA ASP A 25 -14.43 -0.43 -8.38
C ASP A 25 -13.46 -0.86 -9.49
N ILE A 26 -12.31 -0.18 -9.65
CA ILE A 26 -11.25 -0.54 -10.60
C ILE A 26 -10.77 -1.99 -10.36
N GLN A 27 -10.76 -2.80 -11.42
CA GLN A 27 -10.38 -4.21 -11.34
C GLN A 27 -8.87 -4.41 -11.53
N THR A 28 -8.10 -4.20 -10.47
CA THR A 28 -6.62 -4.21 -10.51
C THR A 28 -5.98 -5.60 -10.56
N ASN A 29 -6.75 -6.66 -10.28
CA ASN A 29 -6.23 -8.02 -10.06
C ASN A 29 -5.09 -8.10 -9.02
N GLY A 30 -5.12 -7.19 -8.02
CA GLY A 30 -4.12 -7.14 -6.96
C GLY A 30 -2.79 -6.52 -7.37
N LEU A 31 -2.71 -5.90 -8.56
CA LEU A 31 -1.55 -5.17 -9.03
C LEU A 31 -1.62 -3.69 -8.62
N PHE A 32 -0.45 -3.14 -8.27
CA PHE A 32 -0.27 -1.73 -8.00
C PHE A 32 1.17 -1.32 -8.28
N TYR A 33 1.42 -0.04 -8.43
CA TYR A 33 2.72 0.46 -8.88
C TYR A 33 3.24 1.52 -7.92
N THR A 34 4.48 1.36 -7.47
CA THR A 34 5.15 2.25 -6.52
C THR A 34 6.45 2.79 -7.12
N ASP A 35 6.78 4.05 -6.85
CA ASP A 35 8.06 4.60 -7.32
C ASP A 35 9.26 4.09 -6.52
N ALA A 36 10.42 4.00 -7.20
CA ALA A 36 11.71 3.75 -6.59
C ALA A 36 12.46 5.07 -6.42
N ASN A 37 12.44 5.63 -5.21
CA ASN A 37 13.12 6.90 -4.89
C ASN A 37 12.74 8.05 -5.85
N GLY A 38 11.47 8.15 -6.23
CA GLY A 38 10.95 9.16 -7.15
C GLY A 38 11.27 8.96 -8.62
N ARG A 39 11.82 7.79 -9.01
CA ARG A 39 12.26 7.49 -10.38
C ARG A 39 11.37 6.45 -11.04
N GLU A 40 11.89 5.22 -11.18
CA GLU A 40 11.27 4.14 -11.91
C GLU A 40 10.02 3.63 -11.19
N MET A 41 9.01 3.23 -11.94
CA MET A 41 7.83 2.57 -11.39
C MET A 41 8.09 1.06 -11.28
N ILE A 42 7.88 0.52 -10.08
CA ILE A 42 8.00 -0.91 -9.80
C ILE A 42 6.59 -1.49 -9.68
N GLU A 43 6.33 -2.56 -10.45
CA GLU A 43 5.11 -3.36 -10.30
C GLU A 43 5.14 -4.19 -9.03
N ARG A 44 4.05 -4.14 -8.27
CA ARG A 44 3.81 -4.89 -7.05
C ARG A 44 2.55 -5.72 -7.24
N LYS A 45 2.54 -6.91 -6.64
CA LYS A 45 1.38 -7.79 -6.58
C LYS A 45 1.17 -8.19 -5.13
N ARG A 46 -0.07 -8.03 -4.65
CA ARG A 46 -0.47 -8.46 -3.31
C ARG A 46 -0.13 -9.94 -3.11
N ASP A 47 0.47 -10.26 -1.97
CA ASP A 47 0.80 -11.63 -1.53
C ASP A 47 1.76 -12.37 -2.47
N TYR A 48 2.64 -11.64 -3.15
CA TYR A 48 3.56 -12.20 -4.13
C TYR A 48 5.00 -11.68 -3.99
N ARG A 49 5.96 -12.52 -4.36
CA ARG A 49 7.38 -12.16 -4.51
C ARG A 49 7.92 -12.74 -5.83
N PRO A 50 8.70 -11.97 -6.60
CA PRO A 50 9.22 -12.42 -7.89
C PRO A 50 10.35 -13.45 -7.76
N SER A 51 11.09 -13.43 -6.67
CA SER A 51 12.34 -14.19 -6.51
C SER A 51 12.20 -15.50 -5.73
N TRP A 52 11.08 -15.73 -5.02
CA TRP A 52 10.86 -16.97 -4.27
C TRP A 52 9.37 -17.25 -4.03
N ASN A 53 9.05 -18.49 -3.68
CA ASN A 53 7.70 -18.88 -3.26
C ASN A 53 7.37 -18.27 -1.90
N TYR A 54 6.47 -17.29 -1.88
CA TYR A 54 6.11 -16.54 -0.68
C TYR A 54 4.92 -17.17 0.03
N THR A 55 5.13 -17.59 1.29
CA THR A 55 4.05 -17.96 2.21
C THR A 55 3.61 -16.72 2.98
N VAL A 56 2.31 -16.39 2.88
CA VAL A 56 1.73 -15.22 3.54
C VAL A 56 1.47 -15.53 5.01
N TYR A 57 2.25 -14.91 5.90
CA TYR A 57 2.00 -14.93 7.34
C TYR A 57 1.28 -13.65 7.81
N GLU A 58 1.60 -12.53 7.17
CA GLU A 58 1.11 -11.20 7.53
C GLU A 58 0.53 -10.52 6.28
N SER A 59 -0.79 -10.66 6.08
CA SER A 59 -1.48 -10.21 4.86
C SER A 59 -1.53 -8.69 4.69
N VAL A 60 -1.34 -7.93 5.78
CA VAL A 60 -1.33 -6.47 5.76
C VAL A 60 0.09 -5.93 5.68
N SER A 61 0.90 -6.16 6.72
CA SER A 61 2.26 -5.61 6.81
C SER A 61 3.19 -6.13 5.71
N GLY A 62 3.01 -7.39 5.28
CA GLY A 62 3.77 -7.99 4.19
C GLY A 62 3.56 -7.35 2.81
N ASN A 63 2.55 -6.49 2.66
CA ASN A 63 2.20 -5.81 1.41
C ASN A 63 2.44 -4.29 1.44
N TYR A 64 3.04 -3.75 2.51
CA TYR A 64 3.49 -2.35 2.54
C TYR A 64 4.81 -2.16 1.78
N TYR A 65 4.89 -1.08 1.01
CA TYR A 65 6.08 -0.66 0.26
C TYR A 65 6.33 0.83 0.47
N PRO A 66 7.59 1.30 0.42
CA PRO A 66 7.89 2.73 0.47
C PRO A 66 7.32 3.42 -0.78
N ILE A 67 6.64 4.54 -0.57
CA ILE A 67 6.07 5.38 -1.63
C ILE A 67 6.58 6.82 -1.43
N PRO A 68 7.80 7.15 -1.89
CA PRO A 68 8.36 8.49 -1.75
C PRO A 68 7.59 9.58 -2.52
N SER A 69 7.01 9.25 -3.67
CA SER A 69 6.38 10.26 -4.53
C SER A 69 4.98 9.86 -5.02
N ARG A 70 4.80 8.64 -5.52
CA ARG A 70 3.55 8.26 -6.20
C ARG A 70 3.27 6.76 -6.11
N VAL A 71 1.98 6.47 -5.94
CA VAL A 71 1.39 5.16 -6.10
C VAL A 71 0.19 5.27 -7.02
N TRP A 72 -0.04 4.25 -7.84
CA TRP A 72 -1.24 4.20 -8.67
C TRP A 72 -1.67 2.75 -8.91
N ILE A 73 -2.94 2.64 -9.26
CA ILE A 73 -3.60 1.42 -9.68
C ILE A 73 -4.26 1.67 -11.04
N LYS A 74 -4.47 0.61 -11.81
CA LYS A 74 -5.20 0.66 -13.08
C LYS A 74 -6.04 -0.60 -13.23
N ASP A 75 -7.01 -0.55 -14.13
CA ASP A 75 -7.72 -1.76 -14.54
C ASP A 75 -6.78 -2.66 -15.35
N ASN A 76 -7.06 -3.95 -15.33
CA ASN A 76 -6.40 -4.89 -16.25
C ASN A 76 -6.97 -4.75 -17.68
N GLN A 77 -8.14 -4.14 -17.83
CA GLN A 77 -8.79 -3.87 -19.11
C GLN A 77 -8.68 -2.37 -19.47
N ARG A 78 -7.63 -2.04 -20.23
CA ARG A 78 -7.25 -0.71 -20.79
C ARG A 78 -6.40 0.18 -19.89
#